data_AF-A0A8H6Q6Y6-F1
#
_entry.id   AF-A0A8H6Q6Y6-F1
#
_cell.length_a   1.000
_cell.length_b   1.000
_cell.length_c   1.000
_cell.angle_alpha   90.00
_cell.angle_beta   90.00
_cell.angle_gamma   90.00
#
_symmetry.space_group_name_H-M   'P 1'
#
loop_
_entity.id
_entity.type
_entity.pdbx_description
1 polymer ?
#
loop_
_entity_poly.entity_id
_entity_poly.type
_entity_poly.pdbx_seq_one_letter_code
_entity_poly.pdbx_strand_id
1 'polypeptide(L)'
;MFSPTVDTAAMQRLTCHHDAPPDKHHTCINDHHAAYSENNLPPLLFRLEAPAFDDLPPLKYLIENGQVIKDSDGRPIRDFPFLPRYISIRPAAWLLEYWMRTDPRLSYRDVKSRMAVPAAQRPRENSLNMRRERQCRNPLALSCWTNYRSTVGRVEVERVARWSLDQIRYNTTMEIEYDDRRTAVRLRSKTLAGGVPATHPLDLFLDGREAHVPGQRICEALSLFWQLSERASRLRLGSWKLLPDDELPEAWLRTQRGNRGEEEDV
;
A
#
# COMPACT_ATOMS: atom_id res chain seq x y z
N MET A 1 -19.41 21.41 19.20
CA MET A 1 -20.57 20.97 18.40
C MET A 1 -20.74 21.95 17.26
N PHE A 2 -20.31 21.57 16.06
CA PHE A 2 -20.69 22.23 14.81
C PHE A 2 -20.95 21.09 13.84
N SER A 3 -22.22 20.72 13.70
CA SER A 3 -22.66 19.85 12.61
C SER A 3 -22.90 20.75 11.40
N PRO A 4 -22.12 20.62 10.32
CA PRO A 4 -22.54 21.23 9.07
C PRO A 4 -23.76 20.47 8.57
N THR A 5 -24.80 21.22 8.21
CA THR A 5 -26.00 20.72 7.53
C THR A 5 -25.58 20.02 6.24
N VAL A 6 -25.75 18.70 6.22
CA VAL A 6 -25.48 17.86 5.05
C VAL A 6 -26.63 18.02 4.07
N ASP A 7 -26.36 18.70 2.96
CA ASP A 7 -27.31 18.89 1.87
C ASP A 7 -27.57 17.54 1.17
N THR A 8 -28.73 16.95 1.44
CA THR A 8 -29.06 15.56 1.14
C THR A 8 -29.18 15.29 -0.37
N ALA A 9 -29.33 16.35 -1.18
CA ALA A 9 -29.43 16.27 -2.64
C ALA A 9 -28.07 16.13 -3.35
N ALA A 10 -26.97 16.58 -2.75
CA ALA A 10 -25.63 16.43 -3.33
C ALA A 10 -25.04 15.02 -3.12
N MET A 11 -25.46 14.32 -2.07
CA MET A 11 -25.06 12.92 -1.80
C MET A 11 -25.66 11.90 -2.77
N GLN A 12 -26.75 12.22 -3.48
CA GLN A 12 -27.38 11.32 -4.44
C GLN A 12 -26.56 11.13 -5.75
N ARG A 13 -25.43 11.83 -5.93
CA ARG A 13 -24.66 11.83 -7.19
C ARG A 13 -23.43 10.93 -7.23
N LEU A 14 -23.13 10.17 -6.17
CA LEU A 14 -21.95 9.28 -6.13
C LEU A 14 -22.28 7.79 -5.92
N THR A 15 -23.55 7.41 -5.92
CA THR A 15 -23.95 6.01 -5.79
C THR A 15 -23.97 5.33 -7.17
N CYS A 16 -23.11 4.33 -7.32
CA CYS A 16 -23.12 3.48 -8.51
C CYS A 16 -24.25 2.45 -8.37
N HIS A 17 -25.37 2.67 -9.05
CA HIS A 17 -26.51 1.77 -9.06
C HIS A 17 -26.40 0.76 -10.19
N HIS A 18 -26.59 -0.52 -9.87
CA HIS A 18 -26.49 -1.63 -10.82
C HIS A 18 -27.65 -2.61 -10.62
N ASP A 19 -28.47 -2.79 -11.66
CA ASP A 19 -29.49 -3.85 -11.72
C ASP A 19 -28.88 -5.20 -12.15
N ALA A 20 -27.73 -5.17 -12.80
CA ALA A 20 -26.94 -6.31 -13.23
C ALA A 20 -25.44 -6.02 -13.06
N PRO A 21 -24.57 -7.04 -12.96
CA PRO A 21 -23.14 -6.81 -12.83
C PRO A 21 -22.61 -5.98 -14.02
N PRO A 22 -21.80 -4.93 -13.75
CA PRO A 22 -21.28 -4.06 -14.81
C PRO A 22 -20.18 -4.74 -15.63
N ASP A 23 -19.64 -4.02 -16.61
CA ASP A 23 -18.53 -4.52 -17.42
C ASP A 23 -17.30 -4.87 -16.57
N LYS A 24 -16.47 -5.78 -17.06
CA LYS A 24 -15.29 -6.30 -16.33
C LYS A 24 -14.23 -5.24 -16.00
N HIS A 25 -14.27 -4.08 -16.63
CA HIS A 25 -13.34 -2.98 -16.41
C HIS A 25 -13.91 -1.88 -15.50
N HIS A 26 -15.18 -1.99 -15.10
CA HIS A 26 -15.84 -1.09 -14.16
C HIS A 26 -15.31 -1.27 -12.72
N THR A 27 -15.12 -0.17 -12.01
CA THR A 27 -14.94 -0.14 -10.55
C THR A 27 -15.91 0.89 -10.00
N CYS A 28 -16.80 0.48 -9.09
CA CYS A 28 -17.78 1.43 -8.55
C CYS A 28 -17.09 2.55 -7.77
N ILE A 29 -17.75 3.71 -7.74
CA ILE A 29 -17.39 4.78 -6.83
C ILE A 29 -17.72 4.34 -5.39
N ASN A 30 -16.89 4.74 -4.44
CA ASN A 30 -17.11 4.54 -3.01
C ASN A 30 -16.65 5.82 -2.27
N ASP A 31 -17.49 6.31 -1.36
CA ASP A 31 -17.30 7.60 -0.69
C ASP A 31 -15.98 7.71 0.07
N HIS A 32 -15.46 6.59 0.60
CA HIS A 32 -14.19 6.57 1.33
C HIS A 32 -12.99 7.03 0.49
N HIS A 33 -13.10 6.95 -0.84
CA HIS A 33 -12.01 7.32 -1.74
C HIS A 33 -12.47 8.04 -3.01
N ALA A 34 -13.70 8.56 -3.05
CA ALA A 34 -14.25 9.26 -4.21
C ALA A 34 -13.51 10.56 -4.54
N ALA A 35 -12.91 11.20 -3.53
CA ALA A 35 -12.14 12.44 -3.70
C ALA A 35 -10.70 12.20 -4.19
N TYR A 36 -10.24 10.94 -4.22
CA TYR A 36 -8.85 10.61 -4.56
C TYR A 36 -8.69 10.28 -6.06
N SER A 37 -7.50 10.56 -6.57
CA SER A 37 -7.11 10.28 -7.96
C SER A 37 -5.59 10.14 -8.07
N GLU A 38 -5.07 9.86 -9.26
CA GLU A 38 -3.61 9.83 -9.51
C GLU A 38 -2.92 11.19 -9.30
N ASN A 39 -3.68 12.28 -9.31
CA ASN A 39 -3.21 13.64 -8.99
C ASN A 39 -3.47 14.04 -7.54
N ASN A 40 -4.38 13.35 -6.85
CA ASN A 40 -4.72 13.61 -5.45
C ASN A 40 -4.73 12.28 -4.70
N LEU A 41 -3.54 11.79 -4.36
CA LEU A 41 -3.38 10.47 -3.74
C LEU A 41 -3.73 10.50 -2.25
N PRO A 42 -4.33 9.41 -1.71
CA PRO A 42 -4.67 9.34 -0.30
C PRO A 42 -3.40 9.41 0.57
N PRO A 43 -3.35 10.25 1.61
CA PRO A 43 -2.15 10.41 2.44
C PRO A 43 -1.66 9.10 3.07
N LEU A 44 -2.58 8.17 3.39
CA LEU A 44 -2.27 6.84 3.93
C LEU A 44 -1.26 6.05 3.07
N LEU A 45 -1.21 6.27 1.76
CA LEU A 45 -0.22 5.62 0.89
C LEU A 45 1.21 5.91 1.33
N PHE A 46 1.45 7.12 1.85
CA PHE A 46 2.79 7.61 2.12
C PHE A 46 3.29 7.29 3.52
N ARG A 47 2.45 6.73 4.40
CA ARG A 47 2.84 6.37 5.76
C ARG A 47 3.85 5.20 5.75
N LEU A 48 4.90 5.27 6.58
CA LEU A 48 5.93 4.23 6.62
C LEU A 48 5.46 2.96 7.31
N GLU A 49 4.80 3.09 8.46
CA GLU A 49 4.28 1.97 9.24
C GLU A 49 2.79 2.10 9.49
N ALA A 50 2.10 0.97 9.47
CA ALA A 50 0.70 0.91 9.79
C ALA A 50 0.41 1.47 11.20
N PRO A 51 -0.72 2.16 11.40
CA PRO A 51 -1.20 2.42 12.76
C PRO A 51 -1.45 1.10 13.47
N ALA A 52 -1.47 1.15 14.81
CA ALA A 52 -1.97 0.02 15.58
C ALA A 52 -3.44 -0.22 15.20
N PHE A 53 -3.78 -1.48 14.92
CA PHE A 53 -5.14 -1.91 14.56
C PHE A 53 -5.79 -2.66 15.72
N ASP A 54 -5.68 -2.07 16.91
CA ASP A 54 -6.25 -2.64 18.12
C ASP A 54 -7.79 -2.53 18.01
N ASP A 55 -8.49 -3.57 18.46
CA ASP A 55 -9.96 -3.61 18.58
C ASP A 55 -10.77 -3.42 17.27
N LEU A 56 -10.27 -3.91 16.13
CA LEU A 56 -11.08 -3.93 14.91
C LEU A 56 -12.37 -4.77 15.11
N PRO A 57 -13.55 -4.24 14.75
CA PRO A 57 -14.81 -4.96 14.93
C PRO A 57 -14.83 -6.23 14.08
N PRO A 58 -15.53 -7.31 14.51
CA PRO A 58 -15.64 -8.52 13.73
C PRO A 58 -16.11 -8.24 12.30
N LEU A 59 -15.40 -8.80 11.33
CA LEU A 59 -15.70 -8.62 9.92
C LEU A 59 -16.95 -9.43 9.55
N LYS A 60 -17.98 -8.75 9.05
CA LYS A 60 -19.25 -9.35 8.66
C LYS A 60 -19.28 -9.69 7.17
N TYR A 61 -20.33 -10.38 6.72
CA TYR A 61 -20.61 -10.53 5.30
C TYR A 61 -21.38 -9.32 4.77
N LEU A 62 -21.18 -9.01 3.50
CA LEU A 62 -21.89 -7.96 2.79
C LEU A 62 -23.37 -8.34 2.65
N ILE A 63 -24.26 -7.45 3.07
CA ILE A 63 -25.71 -7.63 3.03
C ILE A 63 -26.31 -6.54 2.14
N GLU A 64 -27.07 -6.94 1.12
CA GLU A 64 -27.88 -6.02 0.31
C GLU A 64 -29.31 -6.57 0.28
N ASN A 65 -30.30 -5.70 0.50
CA ASN A 65 -31.73 -6.07 0.53
C ASN A 65 -32.04 -7.25 1.49
N GLY A 66 -31.35 -7.30 2.63
CA GLY A 66 -31.53 -8.35 3.64
C GLY A 66 -30.92 -9.72 3.29
N GLN A 67 -30.16 -9.81 2.19
CA GLN A 67 -29.53 -11.06 1.74
C GLN A 67 -28.01 -10.97 1.74
N VAL A 68 -27.36 -12.09 2.08
CA VAL A 68 -25.90 -12.20 2.00
C VAL A 68 -25.47 -12.26 0.54
N ILE A 69 -24.67 -11.29 0.14
CA ILE A 69 -24.12 -11.23 -1.21
C ILE A 69 -23.01 -12.26 -1.39
N LYS A 70 -23.04 -12.92 -2.55
CA LYS A 70 -22.09 -13.94 -2.97
C LYS A 70 -21.29 -13.48 -4.18
N ASP A 71 -20.06 -13.95 -4.28
CA ASP A 71 -19.23 -13.81 -5.47
C ASP A 71 -19.69 -14.72 -6.62
N SER A 72 -19.04 -14.65 -7.78
CA SER A 72 -19.42 -15.48 -8.92
C SER A 72 -19.17 -16.99 -8.72
N ASP A 73 -18.51 -17.38 -7.63
CA ASP A 73 -18.27 -18.78 -7.25
C ASP A 73 -19.26 -19.22 -6.14
N GLY A 74 -20.24 -18.38 -5.79
CA GLY A 74 -21.26 -18.66 -4.78
C GLY A 74 -20.80 -18.47 -3.34
N ARG A 75 -19.62 -17.89 -3.10
CA ARG A 75 -19.07 -17.69 -1.76
C ARG A 75 -19.46 -16.32 -1.19
N PRO A 76 -19.81 -16.22 0.11
CA PRO A 76 -20.12 -14.94 0.74
C PRO A 76 -18.99 -13.91 0.62
N ILE A 77 -19.34 -12.67 0.27
CA ILE A 77 -18.40 -11.56 0.21
C ILE A 77 -18.25 -10.95 1.61
N ARG A 78 -17.02 -10.76 2.09
CA ARG A 78 -16.74 -10.05 3.35
C ARG A 78 -16.95 -8.54 3.17
N ASP A 79 -17.57 -7.90 4.16
CA ASP A 79 -17.94 -6.49 4.11
C ASP A 79 -16.77 -5.59 4.56
N PHE A 80 -16.12 -4.96 3.59
CA PHE A 80 -15.16 -3.90 3.82
C PHE A 80 -15.81 -2.60 3.33
N PRO A 81 -16.18 -1.66 4.21
CA PRO A 81 -16.99 -0.50 3.83
C PRO A 81 -16.28 0.43 2.83
N PHE A 82 -14.94 0.44 2.84
CA PHE A 82 -14.11 1.22 1.92
C PHE A 82 -13.86 0.53 0.58
N LEU A 83 -14.32 -0.71 0.37
CA LEU A 83 -14.23 -1.38 -0.92
C LEU A 83 -15.49 -1.08 -1.76
N PRO A 84 -15.33 -0.78 -3.06
CA PRO A 84 -16.43 -0.75 -3.99
C PRO A 84 -17.20 -2.07 -4.07
N ARG A 85 -18.47 -2.01 -4.47
CA ARG A 85 -19.31 -3.20 -4.69
C ARG A 85 -18.78 -4.08 -5.84
N TYR A 86 -18.37 -3.46 -6.94
CA TYR A 86 -17.73 -4.11 -8.08
C TYR A 86 -16.35 -3.50 -8.32
N ILE A 87 -15.37 -4.36 -8.61
CA ILE A 87 -13.98 -3.98 -8.85
C ILE A 87 -13.55 -4.53 -10.21
N SER A 88 -12.88 -3.68 -10.98
CA SER A 88 -12.33 -4.02 -12.29
C SER A 88 -11.35 -5.17 -12.17
N ILE A 89 -11.26 -6.03 -13.19
CA ILE A 89 -10.18 -7.03 -13.30
C ILE A 89 -8.79 -6.37 -13.47
N ARG A 90 -8.76 -5.07 -13.70
CA ARG A 90 -7.57 -4.23 -13.85
C ARG A 90 -7.71 -2.97 -12.99
N PRO A 91 -7.82 -3.08 -11.65
CA PRO A 91 -7.98 -1.91 -10.81
C PRO A 91 -6.75 -1.01 -10.91
N ALA A 92 -6.94 0.29 -10.64
CA ALA A 92 -5.84 1.24 -10.53
C ALA A 92 -4.88 0.81 -9.43
N ALA A 93 -3.57 0.87 -9.70
CA ALA A 93 -2.55 0.32 -8.81
C ALA A 93 -2.50 1.04 -7.46
N TRP A 94 -2.66 2.37 -7.48
CA TRP A 94 -2.69 3.19 -6.26
C TRP A 94 -3.92 2.92 -5.41
N LEU A 95 -5.07 2.67 -6.04
CA LEU A 95 -6.32 2.41 -5.34
C LEU A 95 -6.26 1.03 -4.66
N LEU A 96 -5.71 0.03 -5.36
CA LEU A 96 -5.46 -1.28 -4.78
C LEU A 96 -4.42 -1.22 -3.64
N GLU A 97 -3.37 -0.41 -3.77
CA GLU A 97 -2.43 -0.17 -2.67
C GLU A 97 -3.11 0.47 -1.47
N TYR A 98 -3.95 1.49 -1.70
CA TYR A 98 -4.70 2.18 -0.66
C TYR A 98 -5.59 1.22 0.12
N TRP A 99 -6.43 0.43 -0.55
CA TRP A 99 -7.30 -0.55 0.11
C TRP A 99 -6.52 -1.54 0.98
N MET A 100 -5.40 -2.03 0.46
CA MET A 100 -4.52 -2.98 1.18
C MET A 100 -3.76 -2.33 2.33
N ARG A 101 -3.76 -1.00 2.43
CA ARG A 101 -3.23 -0.25 3.57
C ARG A 101 -4.29 0.09 4.60
N THR A 102 -5.56 0.20 4.19
CA THR A 102 -6.68 0.63 5.04
C THR A 102 -7.02 -0.38 6.13
N ASP A 103 -7.01 -1.68 5.85
CA ASP A 103 -7.33 -2.73 6.83
C ASP A 103 -6.39 -3.94 6.65
N PRO A 104 -5.67 -4.38 7.70
CA PRO A 104 -4.69 -5.46 7.60
C PRO A 104 -5.32 -6.83 7.34
N ARG A 105 -6.64 -6.98 7.54
CA ARG A 105 -7.38 -8.23 7.30
C ARG A 105 -7.77 -8.40 5.84
N LEU A 106 -7.58 -7.38 5.02
CA LEU A 106 -7.89 -7.42 3.59
C LEU A 106 -6.87 -8.27 2.83
N SER A 107 -7.36 -9.16 1.98
CA SER A 107 -6.55 -9.98 1.09
C SER A 107 -6.92 -9.74 -0.39
N TYR A 108 -6.07 -10.21 -1.31
CA TYR A 108 -6.42 -10.19 -2.74
C TYR A 108 -7.67 -11.01 -3.06
N ARG A 109 -8.00 -12.01 -2.24
CA ARG A 109 -9.23 -12.80 -2.40
C ARG A 109 -10.49 -11.94 -2.25
N ASP A 110 -10.49 -10.96 -1.35
CA ASP A 110 -11.64 -10.07 -1.11
C ASP A 110 -11.83 -9.01 -2.19
N VAL A 111 -10.72 -8.59 -2.79
CA VAL A 111 -10.73 -7.72 -3.97
C VAL A 111 -11.27 -8.52 -5.17
N LYS A 112 -10.79 -9.76 -5.34
CA LYS A 112 -11.19 -10.64 -6.44
C LYS A 112 -12.64 -11.13 -6.34
N SER A 113 -13.19 -11.29 -5.14
CA SER A 113 -14.60 -11.68 -4.95
C SER A 113 -15.59 -10.61 -5.45
N ARG A 114 -15.12 -9.37 -5.63
CA ARG A 114 -15.86 -8.25 -6.20
C ARG A 114 -15.67 -8.07 -7.71
N MET A 115 -14.87 -8.93 -8.36
CA MET A 115 -14.71 -8.92 -9.81
C MET A 115 -15.82 -9.77 -10.44
N ALA A 116 -16.73 -9.13 -11.16
CA ALA A 116 -17.89 -9.76 -11.79
C ALA A 116 -17.55 -10.58 -13.06
N VAL A 117 -16.53 -11.44 -12.97
CA VAL A 117 -16.11 -12.35 -14.03
C VAL A 117 -15.85 -13.75 -13.48
N PRO A 118 -15.96 -14.80 -14.31
CA PRO A 118 -15.57 -16.15 -13.92
C PRO A 118 -14.12 -16.23 -13.41
N ALA A 119 -13.83 -17.17 -12.51
CA ALA A 119 -12.51 -17.32 -11.89
C ALA A 119 -11.36 -17.40 -12.90
N ALA A 120 -11.56 -18.05 -14.05
CA ALA A 120 -10.57 -18.18 -15.13
C ALA A 120 -10.14 -16.84 -15.76
N GLN A 121 -10.97 -15.80 -15.67
CA GLN A 121 -10.67 -14.47 -16.22
C GLN A 121 -10.10 -13.51 -15.17
N ARG A 122 -10.12 -13.87 -13.88
CA ARG A 122 -9.59 -13.02 -12.81
C ARG A 122 -8.06 -13.03 -12.83
N PRO A 123 -7.40 -11.89 -12.57
CA PRO A 123 -5.95 -11.85 -12.46
C PRO A 123 -5.44 -12.76 -11.34
N ARG A 124 -4.23 -13.31 -11.55
CA ARG A 124 -3.48 -13.98 -10.49
C ARG A 124 -3.08 -12.95 -9.42
N GLU A 125 -2.95 -13.38 -8.17
CA GLU A 125 -2.58 -12.48 -7.07
C GLU A 125 -1.20 -11.86 -7.27
N ASN A 126 -0.25 -12.65 -7.79
CA ASN A 126 1.07 -12.13 -8.15
C ASN A 126 0.98 -11.03 -9.21
N SER A 127 0.06 -11.13 -10.17
CA SER A 127 -0.14 -10.08 -11.19
C SER A 127 -0.65 -8.78 -10.57
N LEU A 128 -1.55 -8.85 -9.58
CA LEU A 128 -2.00 -7.69 -8.81
C LEU A 128 -0.86 -7.09 -7.96
N ASN A 129 -0.08 -7.94 -7.29
CA ASN A 129 1.06 -7.50 -6.48
C ASN A 129 2.14 -6.82 -7.33
N MET A 130 2.53 -7.43 -8.45
CA MET A 130 3.52 -6.86 -9.37
C MET A 130 3.04 -5.56 -10.01
N ARG A 131 1.73 -5.42 -10.24
CA ARG A 131 1.15 -4.15 -10.69
C ARG A 131 1.30 -3.06 -9.63
N ARG A 132 0.92 -3.32 -8.37
CA ARG A 132 1.12 -2.38 -7.26
C ARG A 132 2.59 -1.97 -7.13
N GLU A 133 3.49 -2.95 -7.25
CA GLU A 133 4.93 -2.72 -7.19
C GLU A 133 5.40 -1.74 -8.28
N ARG A 134 5.08 -2.03 -9.54
CA ARG A 134 5.57 -1.28 -10.71
C ARG A 134 4.90 0.08 -10.89
N GLN A 135 3.61 0.18 -10.61
CA GLN A 135 2.80 1.36 -10.96
C GLN A 135 2.44 2.24 -9.76
N CYS A 136 2.73 1.82 -8.53
CA CYS A 136 2.43 2.61 -7.34
C CYS A 136 3.62 2.67 -6.38
N ARG A 137 4.08 1.52 -5.84
CA ARG A 137 5.08 1.50 -4.78
C ARG A 137 6.45 2.01 -5.24
N ASN A 138 6.94 1.56 -6.39
CA ASN A 138 8.24 2.01 -6.92
C ASN A 138 8.23 3.49 -7.32
N PRO A 139 7.25 3.98 -8.12
CA PRO A 139 7.20 5.39 -8.49
C PRO A 139 7.09 6.34 -7.28
N LEU A 140 6.35 5.94 -6.24
CA LEU A 140 6.13 6.78 -5.06
C LEU A 140 7.14 6.51 -3.93
N ALA A 141 8.03 5.53 -4.10
CA ALA A 141 8.96 5.01 -3.08
C ALA A 141 8.27 4.61 -1.76
N LEU A 142 7.11 3.96 -1.85
CA LEU A 142 6.31 3.60 -0.68
C LEU A 142 7.00 2.53 0.18
N SER A 143 6.71 2.53 1.48
CA SER A 143 7.18 1.48 2.39
C SER A 143 6.59 0.11 2.09
N CYS A 144 7.28 -0.95 2.50
CA CYS A 144 6.64 -2.25 2.66
C CYS A 144 5.60 -2.14 3.77
N TRP A 145 4.35 -2.56 3.50
CA TRP A 145 3.25 -2.41 4.46
C TRP A 145 3.04 -3.63 5.37
N THR A 146 3.53 -4.80 4.97
CA THR A 146 3.27 -6.06 5.67
C THR A 146 4.27 -6.29 6.81
N ASN A 147 3.75 -6.54 8.02
CA ASN A 147 4.57 -6.87 9.20
C ASN A 147 4.82 -8.39 9.38
N TYR A 148 4.23 -9.25 8.54
CA TYR A 148 4.24 -10.71 8.70
C TYR A 148 5.51 -11.43 8.21
N ARG A 149 6.57 -10.70 7.82
CA ARG A 149 7.80 -11.35 7.37
C ARG A 149 8.75 -11.52 8.54
N SER A 150 9.23 -12.75 8.72
CA SER A 150 10.24 -13.09 9.73
C SER A 150 11.65 -12.63 9.34
N THR A 151 11.87 -12.24 8.09
CA THR A 151 13.19 -11.81 7.58
C THR A 151 13.06 -10.58 6.69
N VAL A 152 13.98 -9.64 6.87
CA VAL A 152 14.12 -8.44 6.03
C VAL A 152 14.54 -8.86 4.63
N GLY A 153 13.77 -8.46 3.63
CA GLY A 153 14.08 -8.74 2.22
C GLY A 153 14.95 -7.66 1.56
N ARG A 154 15.62 -8.02 0.44
CA ARG A 154 16.43 -7.06 -0.34
C ARG A 154 15.67 -5.79 -0.73
N VAL A 155 14.42 -5.93 -1.21
CA VAL A 155 13.57 -4.78 -1.62
C VAL A 155 13.32 -3.82 -0.45
N GLU A 156 13.23 -4.35 0.77
CA GLU A 156 13.01 -3.53 1.95
C GLU A 156 14.26 -2.73 2.33
N VAL A 157 15.43 -3.36 2.27
CA VAL A 157 16.73 -2.67 2.39
C VAL A 157 16.89 -1.58 1.33
N GLU A 158 16.50 -1.87 0.09
CA GLU A 158 16.54 -0.87 -1.00
C GLU A 158 15.58 0.31 -0.80
N ARG A 159 14.51 0.13 -0.01
CA ARG A 159 13.55 1.19 0.31
C ARG A 159 14.03 2.05 1.46
N VAL A 160 14.47 1.44 2.58
CA VAL A 160 14.98 2.20 3.74
C VAL A 160 16.20 3.03 3.37
N ALA A 161 17.03 2.55 2.44
CA ALA A 161 18.20 3.28 1.92
C ALA A 161 17.86 4.62 1.25
N ARG A 162 16.58 4.86 0.90
CA ARG A 162 16.12 6.09 0.23
C ARG A 162 15.50 7.09 1.20
N TRP A 163 15.27 6.71 2.45
CA TRP A 163 14.57 7.57 3.40
C TRP A 163 15.55 8.47 4.14
N SER A 164 15.18 9.73 4.29
CA SER A 164 15.87 10.66 5.17
C SER A 164 15.53 10.38 6.65
N LEU A 165 16.36 10.89 7.55
CA LEU A 165 16.08 10.84 8.99
C LEU A 165 14.75 11.54 9.33
N ASP A 166 14.46 12.66 8.68
CA ASP A 166 13.20 13.37 8.92
C ASP A 166 11.99 12.58 8.39
N GLN A 167 12.12 11.88 7.25
CA GLN A 167 11.07 10.98 6.76
C GLN A 167 10.76 9.87 7.77
N ILE A 168 11.79 9.29 8.37
CA ILE A 168 11.63 8.29 9.44
C ILE A 168 10.97 8.93 10.67
N ARG A 169 11.43 10.13 11.08
CA ARG A 169 10.92 10.89 12.23
C ARG A 169 9.45 11.26 12.09
N TYR A 170 8.99 11.58 10.87
CA TYR A 170 7.60 11.94 10.56
C TYR A 170 6.77 10.78 10.00
N ASN A 171 7.25 9.53 10.11
CA ASN A 171 6.55 8.32 9.66
C ASN A 171 6.07 8.38 8.19
N THR A 172 6.87 8.94 7.29
CA THR A 172 6.41 9.25 5.93
C THR A 172 7.43 8.99 4.82
N THR A 173 6.91 8.74 3.63
CA THR A 173 7.63 8.71 2.34
C THR A 173 7.37 9.96 1.50
N MET A 174 6.54 10.88 2.00
CA MET A 174 6.37 12.22 1.42
C MET A 174 7.70 12.96 1.42
N GLU A 175 7.81 13.95 0.55
CA GLU A 175 8.94 14.87 0.61
C GLU A 175 8.74 15.84 1.76
N ILE A 176 9.84 16.27 2.37
CA ILE A 176 9.83 17.22 3.48
C ILE A 176 10.30 18.55 2.92
N GLU A 177 9.46 19.56 3.06
CA GLU A 177 9.82 20.92 2.71
C GLU A 177 10.44 21.61 3.92
N TYR A 178 11.52 22.34 3.66
CA TYR A 178 12.29 23.06 4.67
C TYR A 178 12.24 24.56 4.42
N ASP A 179 12.35 25.35 5.48
CA ASP A 179 12.58 26.78 5.37
C ASP A 179 14.05 27.11 5.05
N ASP A 180 14.36 28.40 4.93
CA ASP A 180 15.72 28.91 4.68
C ASP A 180 16.74 28.52 5.78
N ARG A 181 16.25 28.18 6.97
CA ARG A 181 17.06 27.74 8.12
C ARG A 181 17.21 26.21 8.18
N ARG A 182 16.74 25.49 7.16
CA ARG A 182 16.70 24.01 7.09
C ARG A 182 15.86 23.38 8.19
N THR A 183 14.83 24.08 8.66
CA THR A 183 13.83 23.54 9.59
C THR A 183 12.70 22.94 8.78
N ALA A 184 12.28 21.71 9.09
CA ALA A 184 11.14 21.07 8.43
C ALA A 184 9.86 21.89 8.70
N VAL A 185 9.07 22.14 7.66
CA VAL A 185 7.85 22.98 7.74
C VAL A 185 6.59 22.18 7.41
N ARG A 186 6.62 21.38 6.35
CA ARG A 186 5.44 20.62 5.88
C ARG A 186 5.82 19.40 5.07
N LEU A 187 4.86 18.50 4.94
CA LEU A 187 4.95 17.33 4.08
C LEU A 187 4.36 17.66 2.70
N ARG A 188 5.03 17.22 1.65
CA ARG A 188 4.58 17.36 0.25
C ARG A 188 4.33 15.99 -0.33
N SER A 189 3.09 15.74 -0.74
CA SER A 189 2.71 14.48 -1.37
C SER A 189 3.39 14.31 -2.73
N LYS A 190 3.43 13.07 -3.23
CA LYS A 190 3.83 12.79 -4.60
C LYS A 190 2.58 12.54 -5.44
N THR A 191 2.68 12.69 -6.75
CA THR A 191 1.59 12.39 -7.69
C THR A 191 2.05 11.34 -8.69
N LEU A 192 1.12 10.55 -9.23
CA LEU A 192 1.42 9.58 -10.28
C LEU A 192 1.22 10.16 -11.69
N ALA A 193 0.33 11.13 -11.83
CA ALA A 193 -0.01 11.76 -13.11
C ALA A 193 0.57 13.18 -13.27
N GLY A 194 1.53 13.58 -12.44
CA GLY A 194 2.26 14.85 -12.56
C GLY A 194 1.45 16.09 -12.18
N GLY A 195 0.27 15.93 -11.57
CA GLY A 195 -0.52 17.04 -11.02
C GLY A 195 0.16 17.75 -9.85
N VAL A 196 -0.47 18.84 -9.40
CA VAL A 196 0.02 19.67 -8.28
C VAL A 196 0.00 18.86 -6.97
N PRO A 197 1.16 18.70 -6.31
CA PRO A 197 1.23 18.05 -5.00
C PRO A 197 0.37 18.72 -3.93
N ALA A 198 -0.23 17.91 -3.07
CA ALA A 198 -0.88 18.39 -1.87
C ALA A 198 0.15 18.57 -0.74
N THR A 199 -0.09 19.55 0.13
CA THR A 199 0.73 19.78 1.32
C THR A 199 -0.03 19.42 2.58
N HIS A 200 0.68 18.85 3.55
CA HIS A 200 0.13 18.39 4.82
C HIS A 200 0.99 18.84 6.00
N PRO A 201 0.44 18.95 7.22
CA PRO A 201 1.23 19.25 8.40
C PRO A 201 2.20 18.09 8.73
N LEU A 202 3.29 18.40 9.41
CA LEU A 202 4.36 17.44 9.75
C LEU A 202 3.89 16.31 10.67
N ASP A 203 2.89 16.59 11.51
CA ASP A 203 2.36 15.67 12.51
C ASP A 203 1.31 14.68 11.96
N LEU A 204 0.99 14.75 10.65
CA LEU A 204 -0.09 13.98 10.02
C LEU A 204 -0.04 12.47 10.34
N PHE A 205 1.15 11.88 10.48
CA PHE A 205 1.34 10.44 10.70
C PHE A 205 1.91 10.08 12.07
N LEU A 206 1.88 11.02 13.03
CA LEU A 206 2.47 10.84 14.35
C LEU A 206 1.49 10.32 15.40
N ASP A 207 0.20 10.20 15.08
CA ASP A 207 -0.85 9.71 15.98
C ASP A 207 -0.83 10.40 17.36
N GLY A 208 -0.63 11.73 17.37
CA GLY A 208 -0.57 12.56 18.59
C GLY A 208 0.78 12.55 19.31
N ARG A 209 1.82 11.92 18.75
CA ARG A 209 3.19 11.93 19.30
C ARG A 209 4.02 13.07 18.72
N GLU A 210 5.13 13.41 19.40
CA GLU A 210 6.08 14.42 18.90
C GLU A 210 6.98 13.90 17.78
N ALA A 211 7.26 12.60 17.77
CA ALA A 211 8.07 11.94 16.77
C ALA A 211 7.65 10.47 16.65
N HIS A 212 7.87 9.93 15.45
CA HIS A 212 7.67 8.52 15.17
C HIS A 212 8.79 7.68 15.81
N VAL A 213 8.39 6.57 16.43
CA VAL A 213 9.31 5.54 16.93
C VAL A 213 9.19 4.36 15.96
N PRO A 214 10.21 4.09 15.14
CA PRO A 214 10.15 3.01 14.16
C PRO A 214 9.96 1.65 14.83
N GLY A 215 9.07 0.85 14.25
CA GLY A 215 8.84 -0.53 14.63
C GLY A 215 10.02 -1.43 14.27
N GLN A 216 9.96 -2.67 14.79
CA GLN A 216 11.02 -3.67 14.64
C GLN A 216 11.43 -3.87 13.17
N ARG A 217 10.47 -3.96 12.25
CA ARG A 217 10.72 -4.15 10.83
C ARG A 217 11.62 -3.05 10.24
N ILE A 218 11.33 -1.79 10.52
CA ILE A 218 12.15 -0.67 10.04
C ILE A 218 13.53 -0.67 10.71
N CYS A 219 13.58 -0.91 12.02
CA CYS A 219 14.83 -0.99 12.77
C CYS A 219 15.78 -2.08 12.25
N GLU A 220 15.25 -3.28 11.98
CA GLU A 220 16.02 -4.39 11.42
C GLU A 220 16.49 -4.08 9.99
N ALA A 221 15.64 -3.50 9.16
CA ALA A 221 15.98 -3.14 7.80
C ALA A 221 17.05 -2.03 7.72
N LEU A 222 16.97 -1.03 8.59
CA LEU A 222 18.00 0.01 8.73
C LEU A 222 19.32 -0.58 9.22
N SER A 223 19.27 -1.45 10.24
CA SER A 223 20.47 -2.10 10.77
C SER A 223 21.17 -2.93 9.70
N LEU A 224 20.41 -3.73 8.94
CA LEU A 224 20.95 -4.52 7.84
C LEU A 224 21.51 -3.64 6.71
N PHE A 225 20.82 -2.55 6.36
CA PHE A 225 21.33 -1.58 5.38
C PHE A 225 22.70 -1.01 5.79
N TRP A 226 22.86 -0.61 7.04
CA TRP A 226 24.12 -0.07 7.54
C TRP A 226 25.23 -1.12 7.57
N GLN A 227 24.94 -2.33 8.03
CA GLN A 227 25.90 -3.45 8.01
C GLN A 227 26.41 -3.75 6.60
N LEU A 228 25.49 -3.86 5.63
CA LEU A 228 25.86 -4.10 4.23
C LEU A 228 26.64 -2.92 3.63
N SER A 229 26.26 -1.69 3.96
CA SER A 229 26.96 -0.49 3.48
C SER A 229 28.37 -0.38 4.06
N GLU A 230 28.54 -0.71 5.34
CA GLU A 230 29.85 -0.76 5.99
C GLU A 230 30.72 -1.85 5.36
N ARG A 231 30.16 -3.05 5.11
CA ARG A 231 30.88 -4.14 4.45
C ARG A 231 31.34 -3.75 3.04
N ALA A 232 30.46 -3.11 2.27
CA ALA A 232 30.78 -2.61 0.93
C ALA A 232 31.91 -1.58 0.98
N SER A 233 31.86 -0.65 1.93
CA SER A 233 32.91 0.34 2.16
C SER A 233 34.27 -0.32 2.47
N ARG A 234 34.30 -1.33 3.35
CA ARG A 234 35.53 -2.08 3.68
C ARG A 234 36.12 -2.80 2.47
N LEU A 235 35.26 -3.29 1.57
CA LEU A 235 35.66 -3.91 0.29
C LEU A 235 35.89 -2.88 -0.84
N ARG A 236 35.81 -1.57 -0.53
CA ARG A 236 35.96 -0.45 -1.48
C ARG A 236 34.98 -0.53 -2.67
N LEU A 237 33.79 -1.06 -2.40
CA LEU A 237 32.68 -1.10 -3.34
C LEU A 237 31.86 0.19 -3.24
N GLY A 238 31.43 0.74 -4.38
CA GLY A 238 30.64 1.98 -4.40
C GLY A 238 29.19 1.81 -3.92
N SER A 239 28.75 0.58 -3.66
CA SER A 239 27.39 0.27 -3.20
C SER A 239 27.35 -1.12 -2.60
N TRP A 240 26.52 -1.32 -1.58
CA TRP A 240 26.25 -2.64 -1.02
C TRP A 240 25.62 -3.61 -2.03
N LYS A 241 25.00 -3.09 -3.10
CA LYS A 241 24.44 -3.91 -4.18
C LYS A 241 25.50 -4.69 -4.97
N LEU A 242 26.77 -4.31 -4.83
CA LEU A 242 27.92 -4.94 -5.48
C LEU A 242 28.61 -5.96 -4.58
N LEU A 243 28.10 -6.19 -3.36
CA LEU A 243 28.61 -7.24 -2.49
C LEU A 243 28.48 -8.61 -3.18
N PRO A 244 29.49 -9.48 -3.06
CA PRO A 244 29.41 -10.84 -3.56
C PRO A 244 28.37 -11.64 -2.75
N ASP A 245 27.87 -12.73 -3.32
CA ASP A 245 26.73 -13.48 -2.77
C ASP A 245 27.00 -14.04 -1.36
N ASP A 246 28.24 -14.39 -1.05
CA ASP A 246 28.69 -14.88 0.26
C ASP A 246 28.65 -13.81 1.37
N GLU A 247 28.59 -12.54 1.00
CA GLU A 247 28.45 -11.40 1.91
C GLU A 247 26.99 -10.95 2.07
N LEU A 248 26.06 -11.53 1.31
CA LEU A 248 24.64 -11.23 1.38
C LEU A 248 23.92 -12.18 2.35
N PRO A 249 22.79 -11.76 2.95
CA PRO A 249 21.99 -12.63 3.80
C PRO A 249 21.58 -13.92 3.06
N GLU A 250 21.83 -15.07 3.68
CA GLU A 250 21.56 -16.39 3.08
C GLU A 250 20.10 -16.54 2.62
N ALA A 251 19.17 -15.95 3.37
CA ALA A 251 17.74 -15.94 3.05
C ALA A 251 17.44 -15.35 1.67
N TRP A 252 18.27 -14.42 1.17
CA TRP A 252 18.09 -13.80 -0.15
C TRP A 252 18.55 -14.70 -1.30
N LEU A 253 19.53 -15.57 -1.04
CA LEU A 253 20.09 -16.50 -2.02
C LEU A 253 19.16 -17.69 -2.27
N ARG A 254 18.52 -18.20 -1.20
CA ARG A 254 17.58 -19.33 -1.30
C ARG A 254 16.36 -19.01 -2.17
N THR A 255 15.85 -17.78 -2.13
CA THR A 255 14.71 -17.35 -2.96
C THR A 255 15.05 -17.27 -4.46
N GLN A 256 16.31 -16.98 -4.83
CA GLN A 256 16.71 -16.96 -6.24
C GLN A 256 16.86 -18.36 -6.84
N ARG A 257 17.30 -19.34 -6.04
CA ARG A 257 17.46 -20.73 -6.50
C ARG A 257 16.12 -21.44 -6.69
N GLY A 258 15.12 -21.17 -5.84
CA GLY A 258 13.77 -21.72 -5.99
C GLY A 258 13.06 -21.31 -7.29
N ASN A 259 13.36 -20.12 -7.83
CA ASN A 259 12.80 -19.66 -9.11
C ASN A 259 13.49 -20.25 -10.35
N ARG A 260 14.62 -20.95 -10.20
CA ARG A 260 15.31 -21.66 -11.31
C ARG A 260 15.03 -23.16 -11.33
N GLY A 261 14.46 -23.72 -10.26
CA GLY A 261 14.23 -25.17 -10.10
C GLY A 261 12.89 -25.69 -10.59
N GLU A 262 12.03 -24.85 -11.20
CA GLU A 262 10.74 -25.27 -11.78
C GLU A 262 10.71 -25.22 -13.33
N GLU A 263 11.84 -24.95 -13.99
CA GLU A 263 11.96 -24.96 -15.47
C GLU A 263 12.67 -26.22 -16.02
N GLU A 264 13.04 -27.19 -15.20
CA GLU A 264 13.51 -28.50 -15.65
C GLU A 264 12.74 -29.60 -14.90
N ASP A 265 11.62 -30.03 -15.48
CA ASP A 265 11.23 -31.44 -15.59
C ASP A 265 9.99 -31.53 -16.51
N VAL A 266 10.25 -32.03 -17.72
CA VAL A 266 9.27 -32.46 -18.74
C VAL A 266 8.94 -33.92 -18.51
#